data_AF-A0A3D5E465-F1
#
_entry.id   AF-A0A3D5E465-F1
#
_cell.length_a   1.000
_cell.length_b   1.000
_cell.length_c   1.000
_cell.angle_alpha   90.00
_cell.angle_beta   90.00
_cell.angle_gamma   90.00
#
_symmetry.space_group_name_H-M   'P 1'
#
loop_
_entity.id
_entity.type
_entity.pdbx_description
1 polymer ?
#
loop_
_entity_poly.entity_id
_entity_poly.type
_entity_poly.pdbx_seq_one_letter_code
_entity_poly.pdbx_strand_id
1 'polypeptide(L)' 'MIGLNSAILTTEQKLIVKDSLVMYVCSLQKQYFRDKTISSKEYHDRMKQVDEIANNLHLKELYKHG' A
#
# COMPACT_ATOMS: atom_id res chain seq x y z
N MET A 1 27.87 1.09 9.83
CA MET A 1 26.45 0.98 10.26
C MET A 1 25.60 1.54 9.15
N ILE A 2 25.05 0.67 8.31
CA ILE A 2 24.10 1.04 7.25
C ILE A 2 22.77 1.31 7.93
N GLY A 3 22.33 2.56 7.93
CA GLY A 3 21.05 2.99 8.49
C GLY A 3 19.90 2.32 7.75
N LEU A 4 19.40 1.22 8.31
CA LEU A 4 18.36 0.33 7.78
C LEU A 4 16.94 0.95 7.68
N ASN A 5 16.83 2.27 7.72
CA ASN A 5 15.54 3.00 7.68
C ASN A 5 15.47 4.10 6.61
N SER A 6 16.49 4.24 5.75
CA SER A 6 16.35 5.12 4.58
C SER A 6 15.68 4.33 3.47
N ALA A 7 14.47 4.74 3.06
CA ALA A 7 13.73 4.15 1.95
C ALA A 7 14.67 3.86 0.76
N ILE A 8 14.91 2.58 0.49
CA ILE A 8 15.82 2.09 -0.57
C ILE A 8 15.33 2.53 -1.97
N LEU A 9 14.06 2.93 -2.07
CA LEU A 9 13.39 3.21 -3.33
C LEU A 9 13.54 4.69 -3.74
N THR A 10 13.93 4.90 -4.99
CA THR A 10 13.90 6.20 -5.66
C THR A 10 12.46 6.69 -5.82
N THR A 11 12.27 7.99 -6.09
CA THR A 11 10.94 8.58 -6.30
C THR A 11 10.12 7.84 -7.36
N GLU A 12 10.74 7.43 -8.47
CA GLU A 12 10.08 6.69 -9.53
C GLU A 12 9.61 5.30 -9.05
N GLN A 13 10.45 4.60 -8.29
CA GLN A 13 10.08 3.32 -7.70
C GLN A 13 8.94 3.47 -6.68
N LYS A 14 8.95 4.56 -5.89
CA LYS A 14 7.84 4.87 -4.98
C LYS A 14 6.52 5.12 -5.72
N LEU A 15 6.55 5.75 -6.89
CA LEU A 15 5.37 5.91 -7.75
C LEU A 15 4.84 4.56 -8.24
N ILE A 16 5.71 3.67 -8.72
CA ILE A 16 5.32 2.31 -9.14
C ILE A 16 4.69 1.53 -7.99
N VAL A 17 5.27 1.60 -6.80
CA VAL A 17 4.71 0.94 -5.61
C VAL A 17 3.36 1.55 -5.23
N LYS A 18 3.20 2.87 -5.28
CA LYS A 18 1.92 3.55 -5.05
C LYS A 18 0.84 3.02 -6.00
N ASP A 19 1.11 2.99 -7.30
CA ASP A 19 0.15 2.50 -8.30
C ASP A 19 -0.21 1.02 -8.07
N SER A 20 0.78 0.20 -7.71
CA SER A 20 0.59 -1.21 -7.37
C SER A 20 -0.27 -1.38 -6.11
N LEU A 21 -0.07 -0.56 -5.08
CA LEU A 21 -0.89 -0.57 -3.87
C LEU A 21 -2.34 -0.16 -4.16
N VAL A 22 -2.55 0.85 -5.01
CA VAL A 22 -3.90 1.28 -5.43
C VAL A 22 -4.62 0.15 -6.16
N MET A 23 -3.94 -0.55 -7.08
CA MET A 23 -4.48 -1.73 -7.76
C MET A 23 -4.84 -2.85 -6.78
N TYR A 24 -3.98 -3.10 -5.79
CA TYR A 24 -4.22 -4.12 -4.78
C TYR A 24 -5.42 -3.78 -3.89
N VAL A 25 -5.55 -2.52 -3.46
CA VAL A 25 -6.72 -2.02 -2.71
C VAL A 25 -8.02 -2.23 -3.51
N CYS A 26 -8.02 -1.86 -4.79
CA CYS A 26 -9.18 -2.06 -5.68
C CYS A 26 -9.53 -3.56 -5.81
N SER A 27 -8.52 -4.43 -5.89
CA SER A 27 -8.72 -5.88 -5.95
C SER A 27 -9.27 -6.43 -4.64
N LEU A 28 -8.81 -5.94 -3.48
CA LEU A 28 -9.35 -6.32 -2.16
C LEU A 28 -10.79 -5.87 -1.99
N GLN A 29 -11.12 -4.65 -2.42
CA GLN A 29 -12.48 -4.15 -2.41
C GLN A 29 -13.41 -4.99 -3.30
N LYS A 30 -12.97 -5.38 -4.51
CA LYS A 30 -13.74 -6.30 -5.36
C LYS A 30 -13.97 -7.65 -4.68
N GLN A 31 -12.91 -8.25 -4.16
CA GLN A 31 -12.98 -9.54 -3.47
C GLN A 31 -13.92 -9.51 -2.25
N TYR A 32 -13.94 -8.41 -1.50
CA TYR A 32 -14.80 -8.29 -0.32
C TYR A 32 -16.25 -7.89 -0.66
N PHE A 33 -16.44 -6.83 -1.43
CA PHE A 33 -17.78 -6.27 -1.67
C PHE A 33 -18.53 -6.94 -2.82
N ARG A 34 -17.82 -7.29 -3.90
CA ARG A 34 -18.44 -7.85 -5.10
C ARG A 34 -18.46 -9.37 -5.05
N ASP A 35 -17.30 -9.98 -4.89
CA ASP A 35 -17.14 -11.43 -5.04
C ASP A 35 -17.38 -12.18 -3.72
N LYS A 36 -17.35 -11.47 -2.59
CA LYS A 36 -17.49 -12.01 -1.22
C LYS A 36 -16.58 -13.21 -0.95
N THR A 37 -15.40 -13.22 -1.57
CA THR A 37 -14.43 -14.31 -1.49
C THR A 37 -13.54 -14.24 -0.26
N ILE A 38 -13.47 -13.08 0.40
CA ILE A 38 -12.70 -12.88 1.63
C ILE A 38 -13.60 -12.41 2.77
N SER A 39 -13.25 -12.79 4.01
CA SER A 39 -13.98 -12.37 5.21
C SER A 39 -13.67 -10.92 5.59
N SER A 40 -14.54 -10.32 6.41
CA SER A 40 -14.35 -8.94 6.91
C SER A 40 -13.03 -8.79 7.69
N LYS A 41 -12.71 -9.79 8.51
CA LYS A 41 -11.45 -9.84 9.25
C LYS A 41 -10.25 -9.84 8.30
N GLU A 42 -10.28 -10.71 7.29
CA GLU A 42 -9.19 -10.82 6.32
C GLU A 42 -9.02 -9.56 5.47
N TYR A 43 -10.13 -8.95 5.04
CA TYR A 43 -10.10 -7.65 4.35
C TYR A 43 -9.44 -6.57 5.23
N HIS A 44 -9.81 -6.50 6.51
CA HIS A 44 -9.27 -5.51 7.44
C HIS A 44 -7.78 -5.73 7.71
N ASP A 45 -7.36 -6.96 7.97
CA ASP A 45 -5.94 -7.30 8.17
C ASP A 45 -5.09 -6.94 6.94
N ARG A 46 -5.58 -7.25 5.72
CA ARG A 46 -4.87 -6.92 4.48
C ARG A 46 -4.84 -5.40 4.21
N MET A 47 -5.91 -4.68 4.51
CA MET A 47 -5.93 -3.21 4.41
C MET A 47 -4.96 -2.55 5.40
N LYS A 48 -4.83 -3.10 6.62
CA LYS A 48 -3.86 -2.63 7.60
C LYS A 48 -2.42 -2.81 7.10
N GLN A 49 -2.11 -3.96 6.50
CA GLN A 49 -0.80 -4.19 5.89
C GLN A 49 -0.50 -3.19 4.76
N VAL A 50 -1.50 -2.82 3.95
CA VAL A 50 -1.33 -1.77 2.93
C VAL A 50 -0.96 -0.43 3.56
N ASP A 51 -1.63 -0.02 4.65
CA ASP A 51 -1.29 1.22 5.35
C ASP A 51 0.11 1.18 5.96
N GLU A 52 0.51 0.05 6.55
CA GLU A 52 1.87 -0.14 7.09
C GLU A 52 2.94 -0.02 5.99
N ILE A 53 2.72 -0.65 4.82
CA ILE A 53 3.64 -0.53 3.67
C ILE A 53 3.72 0.92 3.20
N ALA A 54 2.58 1.61 3.09
CA ALA A 54 2.53 3.00 2.64
C ALA A 54 3.23 3.95 3.63
N ASN A 55 3.10 3.72 4.95
CA ASN A 55 3.79 4.47 5.98
C ASN A 55 5.30 4.20 5.97
N ASN A 56 5.71 2.93 5.94
CA ASN A 56 7.12 2.53 5.98
C ASN A 56 7.90 3.04 4.76
N LEU A 57 7.24 3.16 3.61
CA LEU A 57 7.84 3.68 2.39
C LEU A 57 7.69 5.20 2.22
N HIS A 58 7.09 5.88 3.21
CA HIS A 58 6.87 7.33 3.19
C HIS A 58 6.09 7.79 1.94
N LEU A 59 5.18 6.95 1.42
CA LEU A 59 4.45 7.25 0.19
C LEU A 59 3.45 8.40 0.38
N LYS A 60 3.00 8.62 1.61
CA LYS A 60 2.11 9.73 1.98
C LYS A 60 2.73 11.11 1.73
N GLU A 61 4.07 11.22 1.71
CA GLU A 61 4.76 12.47 1.42
C GLU A 61 4.69 12.87 -0.06
N LEU A 62 4.47 11.90 -0.95
CA LEU A 62 4.28 12.16 -2.39
C LEU A 62 2.95 12.89 -2.71
N TYR A 63 2.00 12.91 -1.77
CA TYR A 63 0.72 13.61 -1.95
C TYR A 63 0.84 15.14 -1.83
N LYS A 64 1.95 15.67 -1.28
CA LYS A 64 2.11 17.12 -1.05
C LYS A 64 2.61 17.92 -2.27
N HIS A 65 2.98 17.25 -3.36
CA HIS A 65 3.54 17.88 -4.56
C HIS A 65 2.71 17.65 -5.83
N GLY A 66 1.42 17.31 -5.67
CA GLY A 66 0.46 17.26 -6.78
C GLY A 66 -0.21 18.61 -7.00
#